data_AF-A0A5C9EEU3-F1
#
_entry.id   AF-A0A5C9EEU3-F1
#
_cell.length_a   1.000
_cell.length_b   1.000
_cell.length_c   1.000
_cell.angle_alpha   90.00
_cell.angle_beta   90.00
_cell.angle_gamma   90.00
#
_symmetry.space_group_name_H-M   'P 1'
#
loop_
_entity.id
_entity.type
_entity.pdbx_description
1 polymer ?
#
loop_
_entity_poly.entity_id
_entity_poly.type
_entity_poly.pdbx_seq_one_letter_code
_entity_poly.pdbx_strand_id
1 'polypeptide(L)'
;MRLLKKMYDSYKTYKGKIYTGMKIGHSHQWIYDDGKWNETKQTPEKWNFTFNSIKRRKHIAAKNTGANVKTKYHWYIIADQIATKLDANRYMTSMHGIKYKIGHKRPHWKHFSYEYEEQESYKERIIKILEEILDELKNGKK
;
A
#
# COMPACT_ATOMS: atom_id res chain seq x y z
N MET A 1 22.51 15.12 16.08
CA MET A 1 21.58 13.97 15.96
C MET A 1 20.07 14.29 16.06
N ARG A 2 19.64 15.49 16.50
CA ARG A 2 18.21 15.88 16.62
C ARG A 2 17.60 16.47 15.33
N LEU A 3 18.44 16.89 14.38
CA LEU A 3 18.06 17.59 13.14
C LEU A 3 17.48 16.66 12.04
N LEU A 4 18.03 15.46 11.86
CA LEU A 4 17.60 14.51 10.81
C LEU A 4 16.17 13.97 11.01
N LYS A 5 15.74 13.76 12.27
CA LYS A 5 14.38 13.32 12.60
C LYS A 5 13.32 14.35 12.20
N LYS A 6 13.63 15.64 12.38
CA LYS A 6 12.71 16.74 12.05
C LYS A 6 12.38 16.82 10.55
N MET A 7 13.29 16.43 9.64
CA MET A 7 13.05 16.54 8.20
C MET A 7 12.22 15.39 7.59
N TYR A 8 12.33 14.17 8.12
CA TYR A 8 11.55 13.05 7.58
C TYR A 8 10.10 13.06 8.06
N ASP A 9 9.90 13.36 9.35
CA ASP A 9 8.58 13.38 9.96
C ASP A 9 7.89 14.76 9.88
N SER A 10 8.52 15.76 9.25
CA SER A 10 7.89 17.05 9.00
C SER A 10 6.68 16.92 8.08
N TYR A 11 5.71 17.80 8.33
CA TYR A 11 4.66 18.10 7.38
C TYR A 11 5.26 18.62 6.07
N LYS A 12 4.73 18.09 4.97
CA LYS A 12 5.06 18.43 3.59
C LYS A 12 3.78 18.83 2.89
N THR A 13 3.88 19.63 1.83
CA THR A 13 2.73 20.06 1.03
C THR A 13 2.83 19.55 -0.39
N TYR A 14 1.71 19.16 -0.98
CA TYR A 14 1.59 18.80 -2.39
C TYR A 14 0.20 19.14 -2.89
N LYS A 15 0.10 19.99 -3.93
CA LYS A 15 -1.17 20.48 -4.48
C LYS A 15 -2.16 20.93 -3.39
N GLY A 16 -1.68 21.73 -2.43
CA GLY A 16 -2.46 22.22 -1.29
C GLY A 16 -2.74 21.21 -0.16
N LYS A 17 -2.40 19.93 -0.33
CA LYS A 17 -2.59 18.90 0.70
C LYS A 17 -1.36 18.73 1.58
N ILE A 18 -1.57 18.73 2.89
CA ILE A 18 -0.51 18.43 3.87
C ILE A 18 -0.37 16.91 4.04
N TYR A 19 0.86 16.40 4.02
CA TYR A 19 1.17 14.99 4.23
C TYR A 19 2.45 14.79 5.05
N THR A 20 2.65 13.58 5.57
CA THR A 20 3.85 13.18 6.33
C THR A 20 4.46 11.90 5.78
N GLY A 21 5.69 11.61 6.20
CA GLY A 21 6.44 10.45 5.76
C GLY A 21 7.23 10.74 4.48
N MET A 22 7.25 9.74 3.59
CA MET A 22 8.13 9.70 2.44
C MET A 22 7.78 10.79 1.41
N LYS A 23 8.79 11.48 0.89
CA LYS A 23 8.63 12.53 -0.13
C LYS A 23 8.13 11.93 -1.46
N ILE A 24 7.19 12.62 -2.10
CA ILE A 24 6.70 12.26 -3.44
C ILE A 24 7.86 12.17 -4.43
N GLY A 25 7.85 11.16 -5.30
CA GLY A 25 8.91 10.86 -6.28
C GLY A 25 10.02 9.94 -5.78
N HIS A 26 10.10 9.66 -4.47
CA HIS A 26 11.05 8.68 -3.95
C HIS A 26 10.49 7.25 -4.04
N SER A 27 11.36 6.23 -3.89
CA SER A 27 10.98 4.82 -3.93
C SER A 27 11.46 4.03 -2.70
N HIS A 28 10.76 2.93 -2.40
CA HIS A 28 11.18 1.93 -1.41
C HIS A 28 11.27 0.58 -2.12
N GLN A 29 12.33 -0.17 -1.81
CA GLN A 29 12.46 -1.57 -2.21
C GLN A 29 12.31 -2.46 -0.96
N TRP A 30 11.37 -3.40 -1.06
CA TRP A 30 11.07 -4.38 -0.02
C TRP A 30 11.36 -5.78 -0.55
N ILE A 31 11.86 -6.64 0.31
CA ILE A 31 12.07 -8.06 0.04
C ILE A 31 11.09 -8.84 0.91
N TYR A 32 10.42 -9.82 0.30
CA TYR A 32 9.43 -10.70 0.91
C TYR A 32 9.99 -12.14 0.84
N ASP A 33 10.85 -12.51 1.78
CA ASP A 33 11.61 -13.76 1.70
C ASP A 33 10.72 -15.01 1.84
N ASP A 34 9.61 -14.89 2.58
CA ASP A 34 8.67 -15.96 2.91
C ASP A 34 7.29 -15.75 2.27
N GLY A 35 7.25 -15.16 1.07
CA GLY A 35 6.04 -14.93 0.28
C GLY A 35 5.18 -16.18 0.12
N LYS A 36 4.05 -16.25 0.82
CA LYS A 36 3.07 -17.34 0.67
C LYS A 36 1.85 -16.83 -0.07
N TRP A 37 1.63 -17.34 -1.27
CA TRP A 37 0.45 -17.10 -2.09
C TRP A 37 -0.49 -18.30 -1.99
N ASN A 38 -1.68 -18.07 -1.46
CA ASN A 38 -2.73 -19.08 -1.39
C ASN A 38 -3.94 -18.58 -2.15
N GLU A 39 -4.45 -19.39 -3.07
CA GLU A 39 -5.62 -19.05 -3.87
C GLU A 39 -6.61 -20.21 -3.95
N THR A 40 -7.86 -19.88 -4.22
CA THR A 40 -8.94 -20.86 -4.31
C THR A 40 -9.91 -20.42 -5.40
N LYS A 41 -10.06 -21.27 -6.42
CA LYS A 41 -11.02 -21.06 -7.50
C LYS A 41 -12.44 -21.03 -6.94
N GLN A 42 -13.16 -19.96 -7.20
CA GLN A 42 -14.55 -19.78 -6.79
C GLN A 42 -15.49 -20.04 -7.96
N THR A 43 -15.12 -19.55 -9.15
CA THR A 43 -15.84 -19.75 -10.41
C THR A 43 -14.82 -19.88 -11.56
N PRO A 44 -15.23 -20.14 -12.82
CA PRO A 44 -14.30 -20.15 -13.95
C PRO A 44 -13.40 -18.91 -14.02
N GLU A 45 -13.96 -17.72 -13.76
CA GLU A 45 -13.28 -16.42 -13.90
C GLU A 45 -12.91 -15.76 -12.56
N LYS A 46 -13.20 -16.38 -11.42
CA LYS A 46 -12.99 -15.78 -10.10
C LYS A 46 -12.19 -16.68 -9.19
N TRP A 47 -11.12 -16.11 -8.64
CA TRP A 47 -10.31 -16.71 -7.60
C TRP A 47 -10.25 -15.76 -6.40
N ASN A 48 -10.38 -16.32 -5.20
CA ASN A 48 -9.99 -15.61 -4.00
C ASN A 48 -8.51 -15.90 -3.75
N PHE A 49 -7.75 -14.90 -3.32
CA PHE A 49 -6.34 -15.11 -2.97
C PHE A 49 -5.96 -14.37 -1.68
N THR A 50 -4.90 -14.85 -1.04
CA THR A 50 -4.24 -14.20 0.08
C THR A 50 -2.73 -14.25 -0.15
N PHE A 51 -2.05 -13.19 0.29
CA PHE A 51 -0.61 -13.12 0.30
C PHE A 51 -0.13 -12.70 1.69
N ASN A 52 0.72 -13.53 2.30
CA ASN A 52 1.30 -13.26 3.62
C ASN A 52 2.82 -13.41 3.58
N SER A 53 3.53 -12.45 4.17
CA SER A 53 4.99 -12.50 4.33
C SER A 53 5.48 -11.43 5.29
N ILE A 54 6.58 -11.73 5.98
CA ILE A 54 7.38 -10.74 6.68
C ILE A 54 8.27 -10.03 5.66
N LYS A 55 8.01 -8.74 5.46
CA LYS A 55 8.82 -7.90 4.57
C LYS A 55 9.95 -7.19 5.31
N ARG A 56 11.11 -7.10 4.67
CA ARG A 56 12.26 -6.31 5.13
C ARG A 56 12.66 -5.26 4.10
N ARG A 57 13.25 -4.17 4.57
CA ARG A 57 13.82 -3.18 3.65
C ARG A 57 15.04 -3.78 2.97
N LYS A 58 15.18 -3.56 1.66
CA LYS A 58 16.42 -3.90 0.95
C LYS A 58 17.60 -3.07 1.47
N HIS A 59 17.36 -1.81 1.82
CA HIS A 59 18.35 -0.91 2.38
C HIS A 59 17.97 -0.53 3.82
N ILE A 60 18.93 -0.62 4.74
CA ILE A 60 18.72 -0.31 6.15
C ILE A 60 18.24 1.14 6.29
N ALA A 61 17.17 1.34 7.04
CA ALA A 61 16.68 2.69 7.32
C ALA A 61 17.62 3.41 8.29
N ALA A 62 17.73 4.73 8.15
CA ALA A 62 18.44 5.54 9.14
C ALA A 62 17.85 5.33 10.54
N LYS A 63 18.70 5.34 11.57
CA LYS A 63 18.28 5.17 12.96
C LYS A 63 17.19 6.17 13.32
N ASN A 64 16.18 5.71 14.06
CA ASN A 64 15.04 6.53 14.53
C ASN A 64 14.17 7.15 13.42
N THR A 65 14.13 6.54 12.23
CA THR A 65 13.24 6.96 11.14
C THR A 65 12.13 5.93 10.91
N GLY A 66 11.00 6.40 10.38
CA GLY A 66 9.86 5.55 10.04
C GLY A 66 8.81 5.47 11.14
N ALA A 67 7.81 4.59 10.91
CA ALA A 67 6.69 4.44 11.81
C ALA A 67 7.08 3.71 13.09
N ASN A 68 6.41 4.04 14.19
CA ASN A 68 6.58 3.33 15.46
C ASN A 68 6.23 1.84 15.30
N VAL A 69 6.92 0.99 16.06
CA VAL A 69 6.62 -0.45 16.15
C VAL A 69 5.14 -0.66 16.52
N LYS A 70 4.48 -1.66 15.91
CA LYS A 70 3.02 -1.93 15.97
C LYS A 70 2.12 -0.94 15.21
N THR A 71 2.68 0.06 14.51
CA THR A 71 1.87 0.86 13.58
C THR A 71 1.36 -0.03 12.44
N LYS A 72 0.06 0.04 12.14
CA LYS A 72 -0.55 -0.64 11.00
C LYS A 72 -0.91 0.38 9.93
N TYR A 73 -0.73 0.00 8.67
CA TYR A 73 -1.20 0.75 7.53
C TYR A 73 -2.16 -0.11 6.73
N HIS A 74 -3.27 0.49 6.32
CA HIS A 74 -4.22 -0.13 5.41
C HIS A 74 -4.04 0.52 4.04
N TRP A 75 -3.62 -0.30 3.07
CA TRP A 75 -3.50 0.07 1.67
C TRP A 75 -4.54 -0.70 0.86
N TYR A 76 -5.19 -0.01 -0.06
CA TYR A 76 -5.97 -0.64 -1.12
C TYR A 76 -5.12 -0.71 -2.38
N ILE A 77 -5.10 -1.87 -3.03
CA ILE A 77 -4.25 -2.13 -4.19
C ILE A 77 -5.16 -2.53 -5.35
N ILE A 78 -4.95 -1.89 -6.49
CA ILE A 78 -5.50 -2.29 -7.77
C ILE A 78 -4.30 -2.64 -8.65
N ALA A 79 -4.25 -3.88 -9.11
CA ALA A 79 -3.11 -4.41 -9.82
C ALA A 79 -3.55 -5.51 -10.78
N ASP A 80 -2.83 -5.58 -11.89
CA ASP A 80 -2.87 -6.70 -12.81
C ASP A 80 -1.74 -7.67 -12.47
N GLN A 81 -2.01 -8.95 -12.66
CA GLN A 81 -1.05 -10.02 -12.50
C GLN A 81 -0.89 -10.76 -13.82
N ILE A 82 0.37 -11.02 -14.21
CA ILE A 82 0.71 -11.96 -15.27
C ILE A 82 1.50 -13.10 -14.63
N ALA A 83 0.99 -14.31 -14.79
CA ALA A 83 1.66 -15.54 -14.39
C ALA A 83 2.22 -16.25 -15.64
N THR A 84 3.54 -16.35 -15.72
CA THR A 84 4.22 -17.02 -16.85
C THR A 84 4.78 -18.34 -16.39
N LYS A 85 4.33 -19.44 -16.98
CA LYS A 85 4.91 -20.77 -16.73
C LYS A 85 6.35 -20.81 -17.23
N LEU A 86 7.29 -21.13 -16.36
CA LEU A 86 8.71 -21.25 -16.70
C LEU A 86 9.07 -22.71 -16.97
N ASP A 87 8.48 -23.64 -16.22
CA ASP A 87 8.58 -25.09 -16.42
C ASP A 87 7.44 -25.81 -15.69
N ALA A 88 7.58 -27.13 -15.47
CA ALA A 88 6.59 -27.98 -14.83
C ALA A 88 6.09 -27.43 -13.48
N ASN A 89 6.97 -26.85 -12.66
CA ASN A 89 6.68 -26.51 -11.26
C ASN A 89 6.97 -25.04 -10.92
N ARG A 90 7.45 -24.23 -11.87
CA ARG A 90 7.81 -22.82 -11.61
C ARG A 90 7.02 -21.88 -12.51
N TYR A 91 6.52 -20.80 -11.90
CA TYR A 91 5.85 -19.70 -12.57
C TYR A 91 6.47 -18.38 -12.11
N MET A 92 6.70 -17.46 -13.04
CA MET A 92 6.99 -16.08 -12.72
C MET A 92 5.68 -15.35 -12.46
N THR A 93 5.57 -14.69 -11.31
CA THR A 93 4.47 -13.77 -11.00
C THR A 93 4.95 -12.34 -11.18
N SER A 94 4.39 -11.64 -12.15
CA SER A 94 4.60 -10.21 -12.35
C SER A 94 3.33 -9.44 -12.01
N MET A 95 3.39 -8.55 -11.02
CA MET A 95 2.26 -7.69 -10.65
C MET A 95 2.61 -6.23 -10.84
N HIS A 96 1.74 -5.50 -11.53
CA HIS A 96 1.86 -4.06 -11.73
C HIS A 96 0.57 -3.39 -11.32
N GLY A 97 0.68 -2.27 -10.61
CA GLY A 97 -0.50 -1.59 -10.11
C GLY A 97 -0.20 -0.37 -9.27
N ILE A 98 -1.26 0.14 -8.67
CA ILE A 98 -1.25 1.35 -7.86
C ILE A 98 -1.75 0.98 -6.45
N LYS A 99 -1.19 1.64 -5.44
CA LYS A 99 -1.62 1.49 -4.05
C LYS A 99 -2.07 2.83 -3.47
N TYR A 100 -3.22 2.80 -2.81
CA TYR A 100 -3.83 3.95 -2.16
C TYR A 100 -3.81 3.75 -0.66
N LYS A 101 -3.37 4.77 0.10
CA LYS A 101 -3.43 4.71 1.55
C LYS A 101 -4.87 4.96 1.98
N ILE A 102 -5.52 3.95 2.55
CA ILE A 102 -6.87 4.09 3.07
C ILE A 102 -6.85 4.59 4.51
N GLY A 103 -5.91 4.08 5.31
CA GLY A 103 -5.79 4.50 6.70
C GLY A 103 -4.53 4.00 7.39
N HIS A 104 -4.43 4.38 8.66
CA HIS A 104 -3.40 3.88 9.56
C HIS A 104 -3.95 3.72 10.97
N LYS A 105 -3.33 2.85 11.75
CA LYS A 105 -3.64 2.64 13.16
C LYS A 105 -2.35 2.75 13.96
N ARG A 106 -2.30 3.72 14.89
CA ARG A 106 -1.14 3.92 15.77
C ARG A 106 -1.09 2.82 16.83
N PRO A 107 0.06 2.57 17.47
CA PRO A 107 0.22 1.46 18.43
C PRO A 107 -0.81 1.44 19.57
N HIS A 108 -1.22 2.62 20.04
CA HIS A 108 -2.18 2.77 21.16
C HIS A 108 -3.60 3.07 20.71
N TRP A 109 -3.87 3.16 19.39
CA TRP A 109 -5.21 3.41 18.89
C TRP A 109 -6.02 2.12 18.90
N LYS A 110 -7.31 2.22 19.27
CA LYS A 110 -8.26 1.12 19.19
C LYS A 110 -8.74 0.87 17.75
N HIS A 111 -8.80 1.92 16.94
CA HIS A 111 -9.42 1.90 15.62
C HIS A 111 -8.46 2.41 14.53
N PHE A 112 -8.72 2.06 13.26
CA PHE A 112 -8.05 2.72 12.14
C PHE A 112 -8.53 4.16 12.00
N SER A 113 -7.71 4.99 11.34
CA SER A 113 -8.00 6.42 11.16
C SER A 113 -9.34 6.73 10.46
N TYR A 114 -9.88 5.82 9.64
CA TYR A 114 -11.15 6.03 8.94
C TYR A 114 -12.38 5.56 9.74
N GLU A 115 -12.19 5.08 10.97
CA GLU A 115 -13.28 4.67 11.88
C GLU A 115 -13.66 5.80 12.85
N TYR A 116 -13.01 6.95 12.78
CA TYR A 116 -13.37 8.15 13.54
C TYR A 116 -14.37 8.99 12.72
N GLU A 117 -15.41 9.51 13.37
CA GLU A 117 -16.57 10.14 12.70
C GLU A 117 -16.20 11.36 11.86
N GLU A 118 -15.14 12.10 12.22
CA GLU A 118 -14.70 13.28 11.47
C GLU A 118 -13.87 12.94 10.22
N GLN A 119 -13.69 11.65 9.92
CA GLN A 119 -12.89 11.16 8.81
C GLN A 119 -13.77 10.43 7.80
N GLU A 120 -13.50 10.66 6.52
CA GLU A 120 -14.08 9.88 5.43
C GLU A 120 -13.86 8.37 5.68
N SER A 121 -14.95 7.60 5.60
CA SER A 121 -14.99 6.18 5.95
C SER A 121 -14.21 5.32 4.95
N TYR A 122 -13.98 4.06 5.32
CA TYR A 122 -13.37 3.08 4.39
C TYR A 122 -14.17 2.99 3.08
N LYS A 123 -15.50 2.84 3.17
CA LYS A 123 -16.35 2.62 2.01
C LYS A 123 -16.34 3.81 1.07
N GLU A 124 -16.50 5.03 1.60
CA GLU A 124 -16.48 6.27 0.80
C GLU A 124 -15.14 6.44 0.08
N ARG A 125 -14.02 6.22 0.78
CA ARG A 125 -12.68 6.27 0.18
C ARG A 125 -12.52 5.30 -0.98
N ILE A 126 -12.98 4.06 -0.82
CA ILE A 126 -12.87 3.03 -1.86
C ILE A 126 -13.72 3.37 -3.07
N ILE A 127 -14.97 3.79 -2.86
CA ILE A 127 -15.86 4.21 -3.95
C ILE A 127 -15.21 5.33 -4.76
N LYS A 128 -14.73 6.37 -4.09
CA LYS A 128 -14.07 7.49 -4.75
C LYS A 128 -12.84 7.08 -5.57
N ILE A 129 -11.99 6.20 -5.02
CA ILE A 129 -10.82 5.67 -5.74
C ILE A 129 -11.26 4.91 -6.99
N LEU A 130 -12.28 4.06 -6.88
CA LEU A 130 -12.77 3.26 -7.99
C LEU A 130 -13.45 4.12 -9.06
N GLU A 131 -14.18 5.16 -8.66
CA GLU A 131 -14.78 6.14 -9.58
C GLU A 131 -13.72 6.95 -10.33
N GLU A 132 -12.68 7.43 -9.63
CA GLU A 132 -11.55 8.14 -10.25
C GLU A 132 -10.84 7.24 -11.28
N ILE A 133 -10.60 5.96 -10.94
CA ILE A 133 -9.96 5.01 -11.85
C ILE A 133 -10.88 4.68 -13.04
N LEU A 134 -12.18 4.52 -12.79
CA LEU A 134 -13.14 4.29 -13.87
C LEU A 134 -13.20 5.48 -14.82
N ASP A 135 -13.14 6.71 -14.32
CA ASP A 135 -13.04 7.93 -15.13
C ASP A 135 -11.77 7.95 -15.96
N GLU A 136 -10.60 7.67 -15.35
CA GLU A 136 -9.31 7.58 -16.06
C GLU A 136 -9.31 6.50 -17.15
N LEU A 137 -9.96 5.36 -16.92
CA LEU A 137 -10.07 4.27 -17.91
C LEU A 137 -10.99 4.65 -19.07
N LYS A 138 -12.09 5.35 -18.80
CA LYS A 138 -13.06 5.76 -19.83
C LYS A 138 -12.56 6.92 -20.68
N ASN A 139 -11.91 7.90 -20.05
CA ASN A 139 -11.59 9.19 -20.66
C ASN A 139 -10.09 9.37 -20.93
N GLY A 140 -9.26 8.37 -20.58
CA GLY A 140 -7.80 8.48 -20.60
C GLY A 140 -7.27 9.24 -19.39
N LYS A 141 -5.95 9.13 -19.15
CA LYS A 141 -5.28 9.94 -18.14
C LYS A 141 -5.36 11.41 -18.54
N LYS A 142 -5.98 12.24 -17.69
CA LYS A 142 -5.86 13.70 -17.77
C LYS A 142 -4.44 14.15 -17.49
#